data_AF-A0A0D3C4U9-F1
#
_entry.id   AF-A0A0D3C4U9-F1
#
_cell.length_a   1.000
_cell.length_b   1.000
_cell.length_c   1.000
_cell.angle_alpha   90.00
_cell.angle_beta   90.00
_cell.angle_gamma   90.00
#
_symmetry.space_group_name_H-M   'P 1'
#
loop_
_entity.id
_entity.type
_entity.pdbx_description
1 polymer ?
#
loop_
_entity_poly.entity_id
_entity_poly.type
_entity_poly.pdbx_seq_one_letter_code
_entity_poly.pdbx_strand_id
1 'polypeptide(L)'
;MASRPGLLTDWPWTPLGSFKYLVLAPLVIDSIYSYAATTRDHEKILVMALMVWRIVHSQVWISFSRYRTAKGTKRIVNKSIEFDQVDRERTWDDQIIFNTLIAYLVKVYLIGTDTLPFWRLDGLVLVALLHAGPAEFIYYWFHRALHHHFLYSRYHSHHHSSIVTEPITSVVHPFAEHIAYSLILVMPLVTTFLCGTVSIVSFALYITYIDFMNNLGHCNFELIPRFFFSIFPPLKFLCYTPS
;
A
#
# COMPACT_ATOMS: atom_id res chain seq x y z
N MET A 1 17.13 3.35 8.43
CA MET A 1 17.74 2.46 7.41
C MET A 1 17.94 1.06 7.99
N ALA A 2 18.06 0.05 7.12
CA ALA A 2 18.35 -1.32 7.52
C ALA A 2 19.74 -1.43 8.16
N SER A 3 19.94 -2.44 9.01
CA SER A 3 21.19 -2.59 9.79
C SER A 3 22.43 -2.85 8.94
N ARG A 4 22.26 -3.46 7.77
CA ARG A 4 23.29 -3.69 6.75
C ARG A 4 22.69 -3.47 5.37
N PRO A 5 22.56 -2.23 4.86
CA PRO A 5 21.83 -1.94 3.62
C PRO A 5 22.19 -2.87 2.44
N GLY A 6 21.16 -3.41 1.78
CA GLY A 6 21.29 -4.21 0.56
C GLY A 6 21.32 -3.36 -0.73
N LEU A 7 21.36 -4.03 -1.88
CA LEU A 7 21.19 -3.36 -3.17
C LEU A 7 19.79 -2.76 -3.27
N LEU A 8 19.66 -1.58 -3.88
CA LEU A 8 18.38 -0.87 -4.00
C LEU A 8 17.72 -0.65 -2.63
N THR A 9 18.50 -0.26 -1.61
CA THR A 9 17.94 0.11 -0.30
C THR A 9 17.19 1.44 -0.41
N ASP A 10 17.82 2.44 -1.02
CA ASP A 10 17.26 3.77 -1.15
C ASP A 10 16.36 3.90 -2.37
N TRP A 11 15.34 4.78 -2.26
CA TRP A 11 14.48 5.14 -3.38
C TRP A 11 15.26 5.96 -4.43
N PRO A 12 14.92 5.85 -5.72
CA PRO A 12 15.60 6.61 -6.78
C PRO A 12 15.56 8.13 -6.59
N TRP A 13 14.52 8.65 -5.91
CA TRP A 13 14.35 10.07 -5.61
C TRP A 13 14.79 10.49 -4.20
N THR A 14 15.48 9.62 -3.44
CA THR A 14 16.06 10.01 -2.14
C THR A 14 16.87 11.31 -2.22
N PRO A 15 17.70 11.57 -3.26
CA PRO A 15 18.43 12.83 -3.40
C PRO A 15 17.55 14.09 -3.51
N LEU A 16 16.29 13.95 -3.93
CA LEU A 16 15.34 15.07 -4.02
C LEU A 16 14.76 15.47 -2.66
N GLY A 17 14.85 14.61 -1.65
CA GLY A 17 14.28 14.85 -0.33
C GLY A 17 12.80 15.27 -0.40
N SER A 18 12.47 16.46 0.11
CA SER A 18 11.10 16.98 0.09
C SER A 18 10.59 17.37 -1.31
N PHE A 19 11.47 17.45 -2.32
CA PHE A 19 11.10 17.73 -3.72
C PHE A 19 10.71 16.48 -4.51
N LYS A 20 10.63 15.31 -3.89
CA LYS A 20 10.28 14.04 -4.55
C LYS A 20 8.99 14.06 -5.38
N TYR A 21 8.03 14.92 -5.06
CA TYR A 21 6.80 15.06 -5.83
C TYR A 21 7.01 15.61 -7.25
N LEU A 22 8.18 16.21 -7.55
CA LEU A 22 8.55 16.60 -8.91
C LEU A 22 8.58 15.41 -9.88
N VAL A 23 8.78 14.18 -9.37
CA VAL A 23 8.69 12.94 -10.16
C VAL A 23 7.31 12.79 -10.81
N LEU A 24 6.25 13.32 -10.17
CA LEU A 24 4.87 13.23 -10.64
C LEU A 24 4.46 14.40 -11.55
N ALA A 25 5.25 15.47 -11.61
CA ALA A 25 4.86 16.69 -12.34
C ALA A 25 4.57 16.42 -13.84
N PRO A 26 5.39 15.62 -14.58
CA PRO A 26 5.06 15.30 -15.97
C PRO A 26 3.74 14.54 -16.12
N LEU A 27 3.43 13.63 -15.19
CA LEU A 27 2.21 12.82 -15.20
C LEU A 27 0.98 13.70 -14.96
N VAL A 28 1.05 14.63 -14.02
CA VAL A 28 -0.04 15.58 -13.74
C VAL A 28 -0.30 16.47 -14.94
N ILE A 29 0.75 17.04 -15.54
CA ILE A 29 0.65 17.91 -16.72
C ILE A 29 0.04 17.12 -17.90
N ASP A 30 0.55 15.93 -18.20
CA ASP A 30 0.05 15.11 -19.30
C ASP A 30 -1.39 14.63 -19.04
N SER A 31 -1.77 14.31 -17.80
CA SER A 31 -3.15 13.95 -17.45
C SER A 31 -4.11 15.10 -17.71
N ILE A 32 -3.77 16.31 -17.26
CA ILE A 32 -4.60 17.51 -17.44
C ILE A 32 -4.70 17.85 -18.92
N TYR A 33 -3.58 17.84 -19.64
CA TYR A 33 -3.56 18.12 -21.08
C TYR A 33 -4.36 17.10 -21.88
N SER A 34 -4.15 15.80 -21.60
CA SER A 34 -4.87 14.70 -22.27
C SER A 34 -6.39 14.80 -22.06
N TYR A 35 -6.80 15.20 -20.85
CA TYR A 35 -8.21 15.40 -20.54
C TYR A 35 -8.79 16.66 -21.18
N ALA A 36 -8.11 17.80 -21.06
CA ALA A 36 -8.67 19.10 -21.45
C ALA A 36 -8.57 19.38 -22.96
N ALA A 37 -7.49 18.94 -23.60
CA ALA A 37 -7.10 19.42 -24.93
C ALA A 37 -7.06 18.35 -26.03
N THR A 38 -7.06 17.04 -25.69
CA THR A 38 -6.94 15.98 -26.69
C THR A 38 -8.05 14.94 -26.61
N THR A 39 -7.81 13.81 -25.97
CA THR A 39 -8.62 12.59 -26.05
C THR A 39 -9.72 12.50 -25.00
N ARG A 40 -9.82 13.50 -24.10
CA ARG A 40 -10.71 13.45 -22.93
C ARG A 40 -10.42 12.20 -22.08
N ASP A 41 -9.14 11.87 -21.91
CA ASP A 41 -8.71 10.68 -21.17
C ASP A 41 -9.00 10.83 -19.66
N HIS A 42 -10.15 10.31 -19.24
CA HIS A 42 -10.58 10.31 -17.85
C HIS A 42 -9.72 9.39 -16.97
N GLU A 43 -9.12 8.34 -17.53
CA GLU A 43 -8.40 7.32 -16.75
C GLU A 43 -7.08 7.86 -16.22
N LYS A 44 -6.35 8.65 -17.01
CA LYS A 44 -5.15 9.36 -16.52
C LYS A 44 -5.47 10.25 -15.31
N ILE A 45 -6.57 11.00 -15.37
CA ILE A 45 -7.06 11.80 -14.25
C ILE A 45 -7.47 10.91 -13.07
N LEU A 46 -8.12 9.78 -13.31
CA LEU A 46 -8.50 8.83 -12.26
C LEU A 46 -7.27 8.22 -11.56
N VAL A 47 -6.17 7.95 -12.26
CA VAL A 47 -4.91 7.52 -11.63
C VAL A 47 -4.39 8.61 -10.69
N MET A 48 -4.42 9.89 -11.10
CA MET A 48 -4.04 11.01 -10.23
C MET A 48 -5.00 11.18 -9.04
N ALA A 49 -6.31 11.04 -9.27
CA ALA A 49 -7.31 11.12 -8.21
C ALA A 49 -7.14 9.98 -7.19
N LEU A 50 -6.85 8.77 -7.67
CA LEU A 50 -6.57 7.62 -6.82
C LEU A 50 -5.30 7.84 -6.00
N MET A 51 -4.24 8.38 -6.59
CA MET A 51 -3.03 8.76 -5.84
C MET A 51 -3.37 9.70 -4.67
N VAL A 52 -4.11 10.79 -4.93
CA VAL A 52 -4.53 11.75 -3.90
C VAL A 52 -5.38 11.06 -2.84
N TRP A 53 -6.31 10.19 -3.26
CA TRP A 53 -7.13 9.40 -2.35
C TRP A 53 -6.27 8.56 -1.39
N ARG A 54 -5.25 7.87 -1.89
CA ARG A 54 -4.35 7.07 -1.05
C ARG A 54 -3.63 7.91 0.01
N ILE A 55 -3.19 9.12 -0.35
CA ILE A 55 -2.58 10.06 0.60
C ILE A 55 -3.58 10.47 1.68
N VAL A 56 -4.78 10.91 1.27
CA VAL A 56 -5.84 11.33 2.20
C VAL A 56 -6.25 10.18 3.12
N HIS A 57 -6.44 8.99 2.55
CA HIS A 57 -6.80 7.79 3.29
C HIS A 57 -5.76 7.45 4.37
N SER A 58 -4.47 7.44 4.02
CA SER A 58 -3.39 7.22 5.00
C SER A 58 -3.36 8.31 6.07
N GLN A 59 -3.54 9.59 5.72
CA GLN A 59 -3.58 10.68 6.70
C GLN A 59 -4.75 10.57 7.69
N VAL A 60 -5.93 10.15 7.21
CA VAL A 60 -7.07 9.86 8.08
C VAL A 60 -6.74 8.73 9.06
N TRP A 61 -6.12 7.65 8.60
CA TRP A 61 -5.70 6.54 9.44
C TRP A 61 -4.64 6.93 10.47
N ILE A 62 -3.61 7.67 10.07
CA ILE A 62 -2.58 8.20 10.99
C ILE A 62 -3.24 9.04 12.08
N SER A 63 -4.10 9.98 11.68
CA SER A 63 -4.81 10.87 12.61
C SER A 63 -5.67 10.07 13.60
N PHE A 64 -6.39 9.07 13.09
CA PHE A 64 -7.23 8.20 13.91
C PHE A 64 -6.41 7.35 14.87
N SER A 65 -5.34 6.69 14.39
CA SER A 65 -4.45 5.88 15.23
C SER A 65 -3.79 6.71 16.33
N ARG A 66 -3.27 7.90 16.01
CA ARG A 66 -2.68 8.81 17.00
C ARG A 66 -3.70 9.27 18.04
N TYR A 67 -4.92 9.60 17.62
CA TYR A 67 -6.00 9.95 18.54
C TYR A 67 -6.36 8.79 19.49
N ARG A 68 -6.51 7.57 18.95
CA ARG A 68 -6.81 6.37 19.75
C ARG A 68 -5.68 6.05 20.71
N THR A 69 -4.44 6.18 20.26
CA THR A 69 -3.24 6.03 21.07
C THR A 69 -3.21 7.07 22.18
N ALA A 70 -3.46 8.35 21.90
CA ALA A 70 -3.51 9.40 22.93
C ALA A 70 -4.53 9.13 24.04
N LYS A 71 -5.69 8.53 23.71
CA LYS A 71 -6.70 8.12 24.70
C LYS A 71 -6.27 6.96 25.61
N GLY A 72 -5.28 6.15 25.23
CA GLY A 72 -4.61 5.18 26.10
C GLY A 72 -5.37 3.90 26.47
N THR A 73 -6.67 3.80 26.23
CA THR A 73 -7.51 2.70 26.79
C THR A 73 -7.44 1.37 26.04
N LYS A 74 -6.94 1.36 24.80
CA LYS A 74 -6.91 0.16 23.94
C LYS A 74 -5.60 -0.01 23.17
N ARG A 75 -4.47 0.47 23.72
CA ARG A 75 -3.15 0.33 23.07
C ARG A 75 -2.73 -1.14 23.08
N ILE A 76 -2.14 -1.60 21.97
CA ILE A 76 -1.55 -2.94 21.90
C ILE A 76 -0.14 -2.90 22.51
N VAL A 77 0.71 -2.01 21.99
CA VAL A 77 2.02 -1.70 22.55
C VAL A 77 1.90 -0.49 23.46
N ASN A 78 2.14 -0.69 24.76
CA ASN A 78 2.09 0.38 25.76
C ASN A 78 3.41 1.17 25.84
N LYS A 79 3.76 1.89 24.75
CA LYS A 79 4.93 2.78 24.65
C LYS A 79 4.57 4.06 23.88
N SER A 80 5.38 5.11 24.04
CA SER A 80 5.35 6.33 23.23
C SER A 80 5.99 6.10 21.85
N ILE A 81 5.55 6.87 20.86
CA ILE A 81 6.25 6.98 19.57
C ILE A 81 7.45 7.90 19.79
N GLU A 82 8.64 7.40 19.51
CA GLU A 82 9.90 8.14 19.66
C GLU A 82 10.16 9.03 18.44
N PHE A 83 10.82 10.19 18.63
CA PHE A 83 11.14 11.11 17.53
C PHE A 83 11.94 10.44 16.40
N ASP A 84 12.89 9.58 16.75
CA ASP A 84 13.66 8.83 15.75
C ASP A 84 12.78 7.93 14.88
N GLN A 85 11.67 7.39 15.41
CA GLN A 85 10.72 6.62 14.62
C GLN A 85 9.95 7.53 13.67
N VAL A 86 9.48 8.68 14.15
CA VAL A 86 8.79 9.68 13.31
C VAL A 86 9.66 10.09 12.12
N ASP A 87 10.96 10.32 12.35
CA ASP A 87 11.89 10.69 11.29
C ASP A 87 12.12 9.55 10.29
N ARG A 88 12.21 8.30 10.77
CA ARG A 88 12.33 7.11 9.91
C ARG A 88 11.11 6.89 9.03
N GLU A 89 9.92 7.20 9.52
CA GLU A 89 8.65 6.93 8.83
C GLU A 89 8.18 8.09 7.95
N ARG A 90 8.92 9.20 7.93
CA ARG A 90 8.58 10.42 7.16
C ARG A 90 8.38 10.16 5.67
N THR A 91 8.96 9.10 5.12
CA THR A 91 8.94 8.76 3.68
C THR A 91 7.86 7.74 3.30
N TRP A 92 6.88 7.48 4.17
CA TRP A 92 5.78 6.52 3.96
C TRP A 92 5.02 6.65 2.63
N ASP A 93 5.02 7.82 2.02
CA ASP A 93 4.34 8.15 0.77
C ASP A 93 5.19 7.85 -0.49
N ASP A 94 6.45 7.43 -0.35
CA ASP A 94 7.29 7.03 -1.48
C ASP A 94 6.65 5.90 -2.30
N GLN A 95 6.04 4.92 -1.64
CA GLN A 95 5.32 3.86 -2.36
C GLN A 95 4.13 4.39 -3.14
N ILE A 96 3.49 5.48 -2.69
CA ILE A 96 2.36 6.08 -3.42
C ILE A 96 2.88 6.68 -4.73
N ILE A 97 4.00 7.41 -4.67
CA ILE A 97 4.68 7.97 -5.86
C ILE A 97 5.04 6.84 -6.82
N PHE A 98 5.68 5.78 -6.32
CA PHE A 98 6.09 4.60 -7.09
C PHE A 98 4.91 3.94 -7.80
N ASN A 99 3.88 3.54 -7.05
CA ASN A 99 2.75 2.82 -7.59
C ASN A 99 1.92 3.68 -8.55
N THR A 100 1.87 4.99 -8.34
CA THR A 100 1.24 5.93 -9.27
C THR A 100 2.00 6.00 -10.58
N LEU A 101 3.33 6.07 -10.54
CA LEU A 101 4.17 6.04 -11.73
C LEU A 101 3.95 4.75 -12.53
N ILE A 102 3.96 3.59 -11.87
CA ILE A 102 3.70 2.31 -12.53
C ILE A 102 2.30 2.26 -13.15
N ALA A 103 1.25 2.62 -12.40
CA ALA A 103 -0.12 2.64 -12.92
C ALA A 103 -0.27 3.58 -14.12
N TYR A 104 0.39 4.73 -14.09
CA TYR A 104 0.40 5.68 -15.20
C TYR A 104 1.08 5.13 -16.44
N LEU A 105 2.26 4.50 -16.27
CA LEU A 105 2.99 3.89 -17.38
C LEU A 105 2.20 2.72 -18.00
N VAL A 106 1.51 1.92 -17.17
CA VAL A 106 0.59 0.89 -17.66
C VAL A 106 -0.53 1.50 -18.51
N LYS A 107 -1.15 2.59 -18.03
CA LYS A 107 -2.17 3.31 -18.83
C LYS A 107 -1.59 3.79 -20.16
N VAL A 108 -0.44 4.45 -20.16
CA VAL A 108 0.15 5.02 -21.38
C VAL A 108 0.60 3.95 -22.39
N TYR A 109 1.31 2.91 -21.92
CA TYR A 109 2.01 1.98 -22.80
C TYR A 109 1.29 0.66 -23.05
N LEU A 110 0.43 0.22 -22.14
CA LEU A 110 -0.28 -1.07 -22.28
C LEU A 110 -1.75 -0.89 -22.64
N ILE A 111 -2.44 0.05 -22.00
CA ILE A 111 -3.86 0.33 -22.28
C ILE A 111 -3.97 1.31 -23.46
N GLY A 112 -3.07 2.29 -23.55
CA GLY A 112 -3.08 3.30 -24.61
C GLY A 112 -4.38 4.10 -24.61
N THR A 113 -5.03 4.16 -25.78
CA THR A 113 -6.30 4.87 -25.98
C THR A 113 -7.53 4.04 -25.60
N ASP A 114 -7.35 2.76 -25.30
CA ASP A 114 -8.47 1.91 -24.87
C ASP A 114 -8.99 2.38 -23.51
N THR A 115 -10.24 2.04 -23.22
CA THR A 115 -10.87 2.33 -21.94
C THR A 115 -11.26 1.05 -21.24
N LEU A 116 -11.03 1.01 -19.94
CA LEU A 116 -11.48 -0.07 -19.08
C LEU A 116 -12.99 0.09 -18.82
N PRO A 117 -13.74 -1.01 -18.78
CA PRO A 117 -15.11 -0.99 -18.29
C PRO A 117 -15.17 -0.34 -16.90
N PHE A 118 -16.18 0.48 -16.65
CA PHE A 118 -16.32 1.13 -15.35
C PHE A 118 -16.52 0.11 -14.22
N TRP A 119 -17.35 -0.91 -14.44
CA TRP A 119 -17.71 -1.92 -13.45
C TRP A 119 -17.78 -3.32 -14.06
N ARG A 120 -17.24 -4.31 -13.35
CA ARG A 120 -17.35 -5.74 -13.66
C ARG A 120 -17.37 -6.57 -12.38
N LEU A 121 -18.46 -7.31 -12.16
CA LEU A 121 -18.60 -8.16 -10.98
C LEU A 121 -17.69 -9.40 -11.05
N ASP A 122 -17.57 -10.02 -12.22
CA ASP A 122 -16.72 -11.19 -12.43
C ASP A 122 -15.25 -10.87 -12.15
N GLY A 123 -14.75 -9.72 -12.62
CA GLY A 123 -13.42 -9.23 -12.30
C GLY A 123 -13.22 -8.91 -10.82
N LEU A 124 -14.23 -8.32 -10.16
CA LEU A 124 -14.17 -8.04 -8.72
C LEU A 124 -14.15 -9.33 -7.88
N VAL A 125 -14.92 -10.33 -8.26
CA VAL A 125 -14.88 -11.65 -7.58
C VAL A 125 -13.54 -12.32 -7.82
N LEU A 126 -13.03 -12.28 -9.05
CA LEU A 126 -11.75 -12.89 -9.39
C LEU A 126 -10.58 -12.22 -8.65
N VAL A 127 -10.52 -10.88 -8.58
CA VAL A 127 -9.45 -10.18 -7.83
C VAL A 127 -9.50 -10.54 -6.34
N ALA A 128 -10.70 -10.67 -5.75
CA ALA A 128 -10.85 -11.04 -4.35
C ALA A 128 -10.37 -12.50 -4.08
N LEU A 129 -10.73 -13.45 -4.95
CA LEU A 129 -10.28 -14.83 -4.83
C LEU A 129 -8.77 -14.97 -5.04
N LEU A 130 -8.21 -14.25 -6.01
CA LEU A 130 -6.77 -14.24 -6.28
C LEU A 130 -5.98 -13.61 -5.14
N HIS A 131 -6.53 -12.58 -4.50
CA HIS A 131 -5.95 -12.00 -3.31
C HIS A 131 -5.96 -13.01 -2.15
N ALA A 132 -7.15 -13.48 -1.76
CA ALA A 132 -7.35 -14.36 -0.61
C ALA A 132 -6.62 -15.71 -0.71
N GLY A 133 -6.31 -16.17 -1.92
CA GLY A 133 -5.54 -17.40 -2.16
C GLY A 133 -4.08 -17.11 -2.56
N PRO A 134 -3.78 -17.05 -3.87
CA PRO A 134 -2.41 -16.90 -4.37
C PRO A 134 -1.59 -15.76 -3.78
N ALA A 135 -2.15 -14.55 -3.68
CA ALA A 135 -1.38 -13.39 -3.24
C ALA A 135 -0.99 -13.51 -1.76
N GLU A 136 -1.93 -13.84 -0.88
CA GLU A 136 -1.68 -14.08 0.54
C GLU A 136 -0.68 -15.22 0.79
N PHE A 137 -0.81 -16.33 0.02
CA PHE A 137 0.13 -17.44 0.13
C PHE A 137 1.57 -17.02 -0.20
N ILE A 138 1.75 -16.31 -1.31
CA ILE A 138 3.08 -15.83 -1.75
C ILE A 138 3.60 -14.78 -0.77
N TYR A 139 2.75 -13.85 -0.34
CA TYR A 139 3.07 -12.82 0.66
C TYR A 139 3.62 -13.46 1.94
N TYR A 140 2.91 -14.47 2.49
CA TYR A 140 3.33 -15.15 3.71
C TYR A 140 4.74 -15.74 3.61
N TRP A 141 5.02 -16.49 2.54
CA TRP A 141 6.33 -17.12 2.37
C TRP A 141 7.43 -16.11 2.09
N PHE A 142 7.15 -15.05 1.32
CA PHE A 142 8.09 -13.96 1.09
C PHE A 142 8.42 -13.24 2.40
N HIS A 143 7.40 -12.85 3.18
CA HIS A 143 7.58 -12.20 4.47
C HIS A 143 8.36 -13.09 5.44
N ARG A 144 8.04 -14.39 5.50
CA ARG A 144 8.80 -15.36 6.30
C ARG A 144 10.27 -15.46 5.85
N ALA A 145 10.55 -15.41 4.55
CA ALA A 145 11.92 -15.41 4.04
C ALA A 145 12.68 -14.14 4.42
N LEU A 146 12.02 -12.98 4.42
CA LEU A 146 12.59 -11.71 4.87
C LEU A 146 13.06 -11.74 6.33
N HIS A 147 12.50 -12.61 7.16
CA HIS A 147 12.95 -12.83 8.54
C HIS A 147 14.19 -13.72 8.67
N HIS A 148 14.69 -14.31 7.57
CA HIS A 148 15.98 -14.98 7.58
C HIS A 148 17.12 -13.96 7.74
N HIS A 149 18.09 -14.22 8.62
CA HIS A 149 19.11 -13.26 9.07
C HIS A 149 19.76 -12.41 7.96
N PHE A 150 20.07 -13.04 6.80
CA PHE A 150 20.65 -12.34 5.65
C PHE A 150 19.71 -11.26 5.08
N LEU A 151 18.44 -11.60 4.83
CA LEU A 151 17.45 -10.69 4.26
C LEU A 151 16.94 -9.71 5.32
N TYR A 152 16.79 -10.18 6.56
CA TYR A 152 16.34 -9.35 7.67
C TYR A 152 17.26 -8.16 7.86
N SER A 153 18.57 -8.40 8.03
CA SER A 153 19.53 -7.31 8.27
C SER A 153 19.62 -6.30 7.12
N ARG A 154 19.28 -6.69 5.88
CA ARG A 154 19.44 -5.89 4.66
C ARG A 154 18.20 -5.13 4.23
N TYR A 155 17.04 -5.75 4.41
CA TYR A 155 15.79 -5.27 3.87
C TYR A 155 14.77 -5.06 4.99
N HIS A 156 14.50 -6.09 5.78
CA HIS A 156 13.35 -6.06 6.68
C HIS A 156 13.59 -5.40 8.05
N SER A 157 14.84 -5.28 8.51
CA SER A 157 15.14 -4.74 9.85
C SER A 157 14.78 -3.26 9.99
N HIS A 158 14.70 -2.52 8.88
CA HIS A 158 14.29 -1.11 8.92
C HIS A 158 12.83 -0.99 9.35
N HIS A 159 11.95 -1.80 8.78
CA HIS A 159 10.54 -1.85 9.15
C HIS A 159 10.37 -2.27 10.61
N HIS A 160 11.09 -3.30 11.07
CA HIS A 160 11.06 -3.75 12.47
C HIS A 160 11.71 -2.78 13.47
N SER A 161 12.37 -1.72 13.01
CA SER A 161 12.86 -0.66 13.90
C SER A 161 11.74 0.24 14.43
N SER A 162 10.53 0.15 13.85
CA SER A 162 9.33 0.83 14.33
C SER A 162 8.57 -0.08 15.30
N ILE A 163 8.81 0.11 16.59
CA ILE A 163 8.26 -0.74 17.65
C ILE A 163 6.81 -0.38 17.99
N VAL A 164 6.48 0.90 17.93
CA VAL A 164 5.11 1.39 18.15
C VAL A 164 4.52 1.60 16.77
N THR A 165 3.91 0.57 16.20
CA THR A 165 3.39 0.62 14.83
C THR A 165 2.40 1.78 14.67
N GLU A 166 2.55 2.50 13.57
CA GLU A 166 1.57 3.44 13.05
C GLU A 166 1.05 2.90 11.72
N PRO A 167 -0.13 3.32 11.23
CA PRO A 167 -0.65 2.87 9.94
C PRO A 167 0.39 2.94 8.81
N ILE A 168 1.25 3.96 8.83
CA ILE A 168 2.34 4.16 7.87
C ILE A 168 3.54 3.23 8.04
N THR A 169 3.75 2.63 9.21
CA THR A 169 4.80 1.61 9.42
C THR A 169 4.66 0.46 8.42
N SER A 170 3.42 0.14 8.03
CA SER A 170 3.07 -0.88 7.04
C SER A 170 3.67 -0.65 5.65
N VAL A 171 4.18 0.54 5.36
CA VAL A 171 4.67 0.95 4.05
C VAL A 171 6.03 1.64 4.11
N VAL A 172 6.78 1.48 5.20
CA VAL A 172 8.14 2.00 5.33
C VAL A 172 9.11 0.84 5.23
N HIS A 173 9.51 0.53 4.00
CA HIS A 173 10.51 -0.48 3.70
C HIS A 173 11.59 0.08 2.76
N PRO A 174 12.74 -0.59 2.64
CA PRO A 174 13.70 -0.33 1.57
C PRO A 174 13.07 -0.53 0.19
N PHE A 175 13.63 0.16 -0.82
CA PHE A 175 13.05 0.18 -2.17
C PHE A 175 12.92 -1.22 -2.80
N ALA A 176 13.93 -2.07 -2.69
CA ALA A 176 13.89 -3.45 -3.17
C ALA A 176 12.74 -4.27 -2.57
N GLU A 177 12.52 -4.13 -1.27
CA GLU A 177 11.44 -4.82 -0.57
C GLU A 177 10.07 -4.32 -1.02
N HIS A 178 9.94 -3.01 -1.25
CA HIS A 178 8.73 -2.44 -1.82
C HIS A 178 8.43 -2.91 -3.24
N ILE A 179 9.45 -3.06 -4.11
CA ILE A 179 9.25 -3.65 -5.45
C ILE A 179 8.65 -5.04 -5.32
N ALA A 180 9.22 -5.89 -4.45
CA ALA A 180 8.75 -7.26 -4.25
C ALA A 180 7.30 -7.29 -3.74
N TYR A 181 6.96 -6.50 -2.70
CA TYR A 181 5.58 -6.42 -2.23
C TYR A 181 4.62 -5.86 -3.29
N SER A 182 5.04 -4.86 -4.07
CA SER A 182 4.20 -4.30 -5.14
C SER A 182 3.92 -5.35 -6.22
N LEU A 183 4.90 -6.16 -6.60
CA LEU A 183 4.72 -7.27 -7.56
C LEU A 183 3.76 -8.34 -7.03
N ILE A 184 3.89 -8.72 -5.75
CA ILE A 184 3.01 -9.70 -5.12
C ILE A 184 1.57 -9.17 -5.07
N LEU A 185 1.39 -7.93 -4.61
CA LEU A 185 0.07 -7.35 -4.39
C LEU A 185 -0.62 -6.91 -5.68
N VAL A 186 0.11 -6.57 -6.74
CA VAL A 186 -0.48 -6.22 -8.05
C VAL A 186 -0.87 -7.46 -8.87
N MET A 187 -0.36 -8.64 -8.53
CA MET A 187 -0.61 -9.89 -9.26
C MET A 187 -2.11 -10.16 -9.51
N PRO A 188 -3.04 -10.02 -8.54
CA PRO A 188 -4.47 -10.17 -8.81
C PRO A 188 -5.00 -9.23 -9.90
N LEU A 189 -4.56 -7.97 -9.91
CA LEU A 189 -4.95 -7.00 -10.94
C LEU A 189 -4.38 -7.38 -12.30
N VAL A 190 -3.11 -7.76 -12.38
CA VAL A 190 -2.47 -8.23 -13.62
C VAL A 190 -3.22 -9.43 -14.18
N THR A 191 -3.58 -10.41 -13.36
CA THR A 191 -4.36 -11.57 -13.81
C THR A 191 -5.73 -11.16 -14.33
N THR A 192 -6.48 -10.30 -13.63
CA THR A 192 -7.78 -9.83 -14.14
C THR A 192 -7.67 -9.04 -15.44
N PHE A 193 -6.58 -8.27 -15.62
CA PHE A 193 -6.28 -7.57 -16.87
C PHE A 193 -6.03 -8.57 -18.01
N LEU A 194 -5.17 -9.57 -17.81
CA LEU A 194 -4.89 -10.63 -18.79
C LEU A 194 -6.13 -11.48 -19.13
N CYS A 195 -7.03 -11.68 -18.17
CA CYS A 195 -8.30 -12.36 -18.40
C CYS A 195 -9.38 -11.46 -19.03
N GLY A 196 -9.11 -10.16 -19.26
CA GLY A 196 -10.09 -9.22 -19.83
C GLY A 196 -11.27 -8.90 -18.90
N THR A 197 -11.09 -9.07 -17.58
CA THR A 197 -12.15 -8.88 -16.57
C THR A 197 -11.93 -7.68 -15.66
N VAL A 198 -10.77 -7.01 -15.74
CA VAL A 198 -10.49 -5.82 -14.94
C VAL A 198 -11.47 -4.68 -15.27
N SER A 199 -11.78 -3.87 -14.26
CA SER A 199 -12.60 -2.66 -14.37
C SER A 199 -12.00 -1.53 -13.55
N ILE A 200 -12.42 -0.28 -13.83
CA ILE A 200 -12.00 0.91 -13.08
C ILE A 200 -12.32 0.74 -11.60
N VAL A 201 -13.55 0.32 -11.28
CA VAL A 201 -13.97 0.14 -9.89
C VAL A 201 -13.24 -1.01 -9.21
N SER A 202 -13.01 -2.16 -9.88
CA SER A 202 -12.26 -3.27 -9.27
C SER A 202 -10.81 -2.87 -8.95
N PHE A 203 -10.18 -2.08 -9.82
CA PHE A 203 -8.83 -1.54 -9.59
C PHE A 203 -8.80 -0.60 -8.38
N ALA A 204 -9.68 0.40 -8.34
CA ALA A 204 -9.74 1.38 -7.26
C ALA A 204 -10.11 0.76 -5.91
N LEU A 205 -11.08 -0.16 -5.88
CA LEU A 205 -11.49 -0.86 -4.67
C LEU A 205 -10.38 -1.75 -4.14
N TYR A 206 -9.70 -2.50 -5.01
CA TYR A 206 -8.65 -3.40 -4.57
C TYR A 206 -7.45 -2.64 -3.99
N ILE A 207 -7.00 -1.56 -4.62
CA ILE A 207 -5.94 -0.71 -4.07
C ILE A 207 -6.36 -0.10 -2.72
N THR A 208 -7.59 0.42 -2.63
CA THR A 208 -8.12 0.96 -1.37
C THR A 208 -8.19 -0.10 -0.28
N TYR A 209 -8.59 -1.32 -0.63
CA TYR A 209 -8.64 -2.46 0.28
C TYR A 209 -7.24 -2.81 0.81
N ILE A 210 -6.22 -2.89 -0.05
CA ILE A 210 -4.84 -3.14 0.38
C ILE A 210 -4.35 -2.06 1.34
N ASP A 211 -4.55 -0.78 1.01
CA ASP A 211 -4.15 0.33 1.90
C ASP A 211 -4.92 0.27 3.22
N PHE A 212 -6.21 -0.05 3.19
CA PHE A 212 -7.04 -0.21 4.39
C PHE A 212 -6.52 -1.33 5.28
N MET A 213 -6.25 -2.51 4.73
CA MET A 213 -5.79 -3.66 5.49
C MET A 213 -4.42 -3.39 6.11
N ASN A 214 -3.47 -2.83 5.34
CA ASN A 214 -2.16 -2.46 5.84
C ASN A 214 -2.24 -1.44 6.99
N ASN A 215 -3.05 -0.39 6.83
CA ASN A 215 -3.27 0.62 7.86
C ASN A 215 -3.93 0.05 9.11
N LEU A 216 -4.93 -0.83 8.95
CA LEU A 216 -5.60 -1.51 10.05
C LEU A 216 -4.60 -2.37 10.84
N GLY A 217 -3.78 -3.17 10.16
CA GLY A 217 -2.81 -4.07 10.78
C GLY A 217 -1.80 -3.38 11.69
N HIS A 218 -1.46 -2.13 11.36
CA HIS A 218 -0.37 -1.38 12.00
C HIS A 218 -0.89 -0.22 12.85
N CYS A 219 -2.18 -0.16 13.19
CA CYS A 219 -2.74 1.00 13.87
C CYS A 219 -2.47 1.06 15.39
N ASN A 220 -1.85 0.03 15.98
CA ASN A 220 -1.48 -0.09 17.40
C ASN A 220 -2.63 0.12 18.42
N PHE A 221 -3.86 -0.22 18.04
CA PHE A 221 -4.96 -0.28 19.00
C PHE A 221 -5.92 -1.42 18.69
N GLU A 222 -6.54 -2.00 19.73
CA GLU A 222 -7.57 -3.03 19.57
C GLU A 222 -8.85 -2.39 18.97
N LEU A 223 -9.12 -2.67 17.69
CA LEU A 223 -10.35 -2.24 17.01
C LEU A 223 -11.51 -3.21 17.26
N ILE A 224 -11.25 -4.52 17.14
CA ILE A 224 -12.28 -5.58 17.21
C ILE A 224 -12.41 -6.07 18.66
N PRO A 225 -13.61 -6.00 19.28
CA PRO A 225 -13.83 -6.52 20.63
C PRO A 225 -13.62 -8.03 20.74
N ARG A 226 -13.04 -8.48 21.86
CA ARG A 226 -12.74 -9.90 22.13
C ARG A 226 -13.96 -10.82 22.04
N PHE A 227 -15.15 -10.31 22.38
CA PHE A 227 -16.40 -11.09 22.38
C PHE A 227 -16.74 -11.68 21.01
N PHE A 228 -16.39 -11.03 19.89
CA PHE A 228 -16.60 -11.58 18.55
C PHE A 228 -15.87 -12.92 18.36
N PHE A 229 -14.63 -13.01 18.85
CA PHE A 229 -13.85 -14.25 18.81
C PHE A 229 -14.30 -15.28 19.84
N SER A 230 -15.03 -14.87 20.88
CA SER A 230 -15.63 -15.79 21.85
C SER A 230 -16.91 -16.43 21.32
N ILE A 231 -17.78 -15.67 20.62
CA ILE A 231 -19.00 -16.21 20.02
C ILE A 231 -18.69 -17.18 18.88
N PHE A 232 -17.74 -16.81 18.01
CA PHE A 232 -17.37 -17.61 16.85
C PHE A 232 -15.84 -17.73 16.76
N PRO A 233 -15.23 -18.70 17.49
CA PRO A 233 -13.79 -18.88 17.51
C PRO A 233 -13.10 -19.02 16.16
N PRO A 234 -13.70 -19.63 15.11
CA PRO A 234 -13.08 -19.68 13.78
C PRO A 234 -12.81 -18.30 13.16
N LEU A 235 -13.50 -17.24 13.59
CA LEU A 235 -13.33 -15.88 13.08
C LEU A 235 -11.88 -15.37 13.19
N LYS A 236 -11.11 -15.86 14.18
CA LYS A 236 -9.71 -15.48 14.38
C LYS A 236 -8.79 -15.86 13.20
N PHE A 237 -9.22 -16.82 12.38
CA PHE A 237 -8.48 -17.25 11.19
C PHE A 237 -8.95 -16.56 9.92
N LEU A 238 -10.08 -15.84 9.98
CA LEU A 238 -10.71 -15.18 8.83
C LEU A 238 -10.60 -13.65 8.91
N CYS A 239 -10.50 -13.10 10.11
CA CYS A 239 -10.38 -11.65 10.33
C CYS A 239 -8.93 -11.28 10.63
N TYR A 240 -8.38 -10.41 9.77
CA TYR A 240 -7.17 -9.69 10.07
C TYR A 240 -7.43 -8.64 11.15
N THR A 241 -6.58 -8.59 12.17
CA THR A 241 -6.67 -7.63 13.28
C THR A 241 -5.36 -6.88 13.45
N PRO A 242 -5.39 -5.67 14.02
CA PRO A 242 -4.17 -4.98 14.41
C PRO A 242 -3.34 -5.86 15.36
N SER A 243 -2.03 -5.89 15.17
CA SER A 243 -1.07 -6.73 15.92
C SER A 243 0.09 -5.94 16.46
#